data_AF-A0A7X4FDC5-F1
#
_entry.id   AF-A0A7X4FDC5-F1
#
_cell.length_a   1.000
_cell.length_b   1.000
_cell.length_c   1.000
_cell.angle_alpha   90.00
_cell.angle_beta   90.00
_cell.angle_gamma   90.00
#
_symmetry.space_group_name_H-M   'P 1'
#
loop_
_entity.id
_entity.type
_entity.pdbx_description
1 polymer ?
#
loop_
_entity_poly.entity_id
_entity_poly.type
_entity_poly.pdbx_seq_one_letter_code
_entity_poly.pdbx_strand_id
1 'polypeptide(L)'
;NRNKASGATFDTYLPESGLLIWHIDETETYPLGSFDASQQIWLEDPTDPEHLGISQQDGDAFIDLQAITDGAAYSADDGQTAFTPGTLPNSNANDGTVTGISITNIGPEGLTIPILVSFGDTYEPNDTFASAFPIAYGETYESFLFSLTDTRDVYKLEAVHGVTILVTLADIPPNKNYRLSLQAETGEVRAIAENATDVAGLRLLYQPSTTEIFYLVVESDGGFSSTDSYRLRVDQLQAEPFALTEMRVYPNPLRSGEDVVTFAYRLSASQVADNVNLEIFVPTGDLVYSETRENVAAQGKFEWRGTTHSGRPLASGIYVYRVSARQADLLVQEIGKLSILK
;
A
#
# COMPACT_ATOMS: atom_id res chain seq x y z
N ASN A 1 17.27 26.95 -19.52
CA ASN A 1 16.69 28.29 -19.75
C ASN A 1 17.36 29.01 -20.94
N ARG A 2 16.58 29.43 -21.94
CA ARG A 2 17.05 30.18 -23.13
C ARG A 2 17.17 31.66 -22.78
N ASN A 3 18.27 32.06 -22.14
CA ASN A 3 18.85 33.42 -22.12
C ASN A 3 19.96 33.48 -21.07
N LYS A 4 21.18 33.06 -21.41
CA LYS A 4 22.37 33.24 -20.55
C LYS A 4 22.95 34.67 -20.60
N ALA A 5 22.30 35.60 -21.29
CA ALA A 5 22.82 36.94 -21.58
C ALA A 5 22.15 38.08 -20.80
N SER A 6 21.22 37.80 -19.87
CA SER A 6 20.52 38.86 -19.11
C SER A 6 21.25 39.36 -17.86
N GLY A 7 22.42 38.81 -17.51
CA GLY A 7 23.11 39.18 -16.27
C GLY A 7 22.37 38.74 -15.00
N ALA A 8 21.40 37.83 -15.11
CA ALA A 8 20.79 37.17 -13.96
C ALA A 8 21.82 36.24 -13.29
N THR A 9 22.46 36.73 -12.21
CA THR A 9 23.34 35.99 -11.31
C THR A 9 22.59 35.09 -10.31
N PHE A 10 21.26 35.10 -10.34
CA PHE A 10 20.39 34.48 -9.32
C PHE A 10 20.65 32.97 -9.12
N ASP A 11 21.11 32.25 -10.14
CA ASP A 11 21.21 30.79 -10.10
C ASP A 11 22.66 30.26 -9.91
N THR A 12 23.65 31.12 -9.61
CA THR A 12 25.08 30.72 -9.60
C THR A 12 25.55 30.13 -8.25
N TYR A 13 24.78 30.33 -7.19
CA TYR A 13 25.11 29.88 -5.83
C TYR A 13 23.95 29.15 -5.14
N LEU A 14 23.02 28.60 -5.91
CA LEU A 14 22.02 27.71 -5.33
C LEU A 14 22.74 26.45 -4.82
N PRO A 15 22.49 26.02 -3.58
CA PRO A 15 23.29 25.02 -2.89
C PRO A 15 23.15 23.62 -3.50
N GLU A 16 21.99 23.32 -4.08
CA GLU A 16 21.66 22.00 -4.63
C GLU A 16 20.69 22.06 -5.84
N SER A 17 20.37 20.91 -6.42
CA SER A 17 19.41 20.80 -7.53
C SER A 17 18.01 20.52 -6.99
N GLY A 18 16.98 21.16 -7.53
CA GLY A 18 15.62 20.87 -7.11
C GLY A 18 14.59 21.84 -7.69
N LEU A 19 13.38 21.78 -7.14
CA LEU A 19 12.31 22.72 -7.40
C LEU A 19 12.33 23.84 -6.36
N LEU A 20 12.45 25.08 -6.81
CA LEU A 20 12.29 26.25 -5.95
C LEU A 20 10.85 26.76 -6.04
N ILE A 21 10.26 27.10 -4.89
CA ILE A 21 8.89 27.59 -4.76
C ILE A 21 8.93 28.97 -4.13
N TRP A 22 8.37 29.97 -4.80
CA TRP A 22 8.29 31.32 -4.27
C TRP A 22 6.85 31.71 -3.99
N HIS A 23 6.62 32.31 -2.83
CA HIS A 23 5.43 33.09 -2.59
C HIS A 23 5.64 34.53 -3.03
N ILE A 24 4.57 35.11 -3.59
CA ILE A 24 4.55 36.49 -4.05
C ILE A 24 3.37 37.19 -3.40
N ASP A 25 3.65 38.19 -2.57
CA ASP A 25 2.68 39.10 -2.00
C ASP A 25 2.53 40.36 -2.86
N GLU A 26 1.49 40.38 -3.69
CA GLU A 26 1.17 41.56 -4.51
C GLU A 26 0.48 42.68 -3.71
N THR A 27 0.10 42.45 -2.44
CA THR A 27 -0.51 43.47 -1.57
C THR A 27 0.52 44.40 -0.93
N GLU A 28 1.74 43.89 -0.71
CA GLU A 28 2.85 44.70 -0.27
C GLU A 28 3.28 45.63 -1.41
N THR A 29 3.08 46.94 -1.24
CA THR A 29 3.46 47.89 -2.29
C THR A 29 4.95 48.20 -2.22
N TYR A 30 5.60 48.16 -3.38
CA TYR A 30 6.99 48.54 -3.56
C TYR A 30 7.32 49.89 -2.86
N PRO A 31 8.20 49.91 -1.85
CA PRO A 31 8.55 51.14 -1.16
C PRO A 31 9.10 52.17 -2.14
N LEU A 32 8.65 53.43 -2.02
CA LEU A 32 9.16 54.54 -2.83
C LEU A 32 10.69 54.63 -2.69
N GLY A 33 11.40 54.36 -3.78
CA GLY A 33 12.87 54.40 -3.83
C GLY A 33 13.57 53.06 -3.59
N SER A 34 12.85 51.95 -3.43
CA SER A 34 13.44 50.61 -3.52
C SER A 34 13.90 50.33 -4.97
N PHE A 35 14.84 49.39 -5.13
CA PHE A 35 15.28 48.85 -6.43
C PHE A 35 15.04 47.35 -6.55
N ASP A 36 14.51 46.70 -5.50
CA ASP A 36 14.09 45.31 -5.51
C ASP A 36 12.72 45.10 -4.84
N ALA A 37 12.12 43.94 -5.12
CA ALA A 37 10.84 43.48 -4.59
C ALA A 37 11.02 42.54 -3.39
N SER A 38 12.11 42.66 -2.63
CA SER A 38 12.47 41.72 -1.56
C SER A 38 11.41 41.58 -0.45
N GLN A 39 10.52 42.57 -0.30
CA GLN A 39 9.41 42.54 0.66
C GLN A 39 8.14 41.86 0.10
N GLN A 40 8.11 41.61 -1.22
CA GLN A 40 6.98 40.99 -1.91
C GLN A 40 7.23 39.52 -2.21
N ILE A 41 8.48 39.05 -2.15
CA ILE A 41 8.84 37.70 -2.57
C ILE A 41 9.60 37.01 -1.45
N TRP A 42 9.26 35.75 -1.18
CA TRP A 42 10.10 34.88 -0.38
C TRP A 42 10.14 33.49 -0.96
N LEU A 43 11.25 32.81 -0.69
CA LEU A 43 11.52 31.44 -1.12
C LEU A 43 11.09 30.51 0.01
N GLU A 44 10.29 29.50 -0.32
CA GLU A 44 9.90 28.47 0.62
C GLU A 44 11.07 27.54 0.90
N ASP A 45 11.42 27.42 2.18
CA ASP A 45 12.55 26.65 2.67
C ASP A 45 12.07 25.65 3.73
N PRO A 46 12.00 24.34 3.41
CA PRO A 46 11.66 23.29 4.37
C PRO A 46 12.54 23.22 5.62
N THR A 47 13.76 23.75 5.56
CA THR A 47 14.66 23.84 6.72
C THR A 47 14.46 25.10 7.56
N ASP A 48 13.77 26.11 7.02
CA ASP A 48 13.41 27.36 7.69
C ASP A 48 11.97 27.80 7.33
N PRO A 49 10.94 27.01 7.69
CA PRO A 49 9.55 27.25 7.28
C PRO A 49 8.91 28.48 7.94
N GLU A 50 9.54 29.03 8.98
CA GLU A 50 9.13 30.27 9.63
C GLU A 50 9.90 31.50 9.11
N HIS A 51 10.83 31.30 8.17
CA HIS A 51 11.69 32.31 7.57
C HIS A 51 12.45 33.16 8.61
N LEU A 52 12.94 32.50 9.67
CA LEU A 52 13.64 33.16 10.76
C LEU A 52 15.16 33.24 10.53
N GLY A 53 15.66 32.54 9.51
CA GLY A 53 17.08 32.39 9.21
C GLY A 53 17.85 31.66 10.32
N ILE A 54 17.17 30.78 11.07
CA ILE A 54 17.74 30.07 12.22
C ILE A 54 18.46 28.81 11.73
N SER A 55 19.77 28.76 11.96
CA SER A 55 20.57 27.56 11.79
C SER A 55 20.82 26.88 13.14
N GLN A 56 20.86 25.55 13.14
CA GLN A 56 21.24 24.75 14.30
C GLN A 56 22.66 24.21 14.13
N GLN A 57 23.58 24.64 15.00
CA GLN A 57 24.93 24.11 15.09
C GLN A 57 25.23 23.78 16.54
N ASP A 58 25.77 22.58 16.80
CA ASP A 58 26.13 22.11 18.15
C ASP A 58 25.01 22.18 19.21
N GLY A 59 23.74 22.19 18.77
CA GLY A 59 22.56 22.23 19.65
C GLY A 59 22.10 23.63 20.06
N ASP A 60 22.77 24.70 19.60
CA ASP A 60 22.37 26.08 19.81
C ASP A 60 21.77 26.67 18.52
N ALA A 61 20.68 27.43 18.67
CA ALA A 61 20.02 28.14 17.59
C ALA A 61 20.60 29.55 17.45
N PHE A 62 21.04 29.92 16.24
CA PHE A 62 21.51 31.26 15.91
C PHE A 62 21.05 31.66 14.52
N ILE A 63 20.98 32.97 14.26
CA ILE A 63 20.66 33.47 12.92
C ILE A 63 21.92 33.37 12.07
N ASP A 64 21.87 32.53 11.03
CA ASP A 64 22.94 32.42 10.03
C ASP A 64 22.44 32.88 8.67
N LEU A 65 22.72 34.14 8.35
CA LEU A 65 22.32 34.74 7.08
C LEU A 65 22.98 34.09 5.85
N GLN A 66 24.02 33.27 6.03
CA GLN A 66 24.73 32.62 4.92
C GLN A 66 24.16 31.24 4.56
N ALA A 67 23.41 30.62 5.45
CA ALA A 67 22.77 29.32 5.26
C ALA A 67 21.27 29.42 4.95
N ILE A 68 20.71 30.64 4.95
CA ILE A 68 19.32 30.87 4.53
C ILE A 68 19.20 30.40 3.09
N THR A 69 18.24 29.52 2.81
CA THR A 69 17.98 28.86 1.52
C THR A 69 18.81 27.61 1.21
N ASP A 70 19.63 27.12 2.16
CA ASP A 70 20.44 25.91 1.96
C ASP A 70 19.60 24.65 1.71
N GLY A 71 18.35 24.60 2.21
CA GLY A 71 17.43 23.47 2.02
C GLY A 71 16.19 23.79 1.19
N ALA A 72 16.19 24.91 0.45
CA ALA A 72 15.00 25.40 -0.24
C ALA A 72 14.65 24.64 -1.54
N ALA A 73 15.54 23.79 -2.04
CA ALA A 73 15.33 23.09 -3.30
C ALA A 73 14.57 21.77 -3.05
N TYR A 74 13.29 21.77 -3.38
CA TYR A 74 12.44 20.59 -3.22
C TYR A 74 12.88 19.43 -4.12
N SER A 75 13.06 18.27 -3.50
CA SER A 75 13.44 17.02 -4.13
C SER A 75 12.97 15.81 -3.32
N ALA A 76 12.65 14.70 -3.99
CA ALA A 76 12.43 13.41 -3.32
C ALA A 76 13.67 12.89 -2.59
N ASP A 77 14.88 13.26 -3.03
CA ASP A 77 16.13 12.82 -2.42
C ASP A 77 16.30 13.39 -0.99
N ASP A 78 15.70 14.55 -0.73
CA ASP A 78 15.64 15.19 0.59
C ASP A 78 14.35 14.87 1.37
N GLY A 79 13.50 13.98 0.82
CA GLY A 79 12.20 13.63 1.39
C GLY A 79 11.13 14.72 1.21
N GLN A 80 11.39 15.76 0.42
CA GLN A 80 10.51 16.90 0.18
C GLN A 80 9.59 16.61 -1.01
N THR A 81 8.64 15.69 -0.83
CA THR A 81 7.83 15.14 -1.94
C THR A 81 6.53 15.91 -2.22
N ALA A 82 6.20 16.92 -1.40
CA ALA A 82 4.95 17.67 -1.50
C ALA A 82 5.04 19.10 -0.93
N PHE A 83 4.19 19.98 -1.46
CA PHE A 83 3.89 21.33 -0.99
C PHE A 83 2.39 21.57 -1.13
N THR A 84 1.65 21.45 -0.04
CA THR A 84 0.18 21.45 0.01
C THR A 84 -0.31 22.40 1.12
N PRO A 85 -1.63 22.64 1.27
CA PRO A 85 -2.14 23.40 2.40
C PRO A 85 -1.81 22.79 3.77
N GLY A 86 -1.44 21.50 3.81
CA GLY A 86 -1.14 20.75 5.04
C GLY A 86 0.34 20.51 5.32
N THR A 87 1.24 20.91 4.41
CA THR A 87 2.69 20.78 4.63
C THR A 87 3.26 21.93 5.47
N LEU A 88 4.51 21.81 5.91
CA LEU A 88 5.26 22.91 6.50
C LEU A 88 6.61 23.01 5.77
N PRO A 89 6.83 24.05 4.94
CA PRO A 89 5.93 25.15 4.65
C PRO A 89 4.69 24.73 3.83
N ASN A 90 3.63 25.55 3.87
CA ASN A 90 2.34 25.28 3.23
C ASN A 90 2.10 26.18 2.03
N SER A 91 1.15 25.79 1.18
CA SER A 91 0.74 26.54 -0.01
C SER A 91 -0.36 27.59 0.23
N ASN A 92 -0.65 27.95 1.48
CA ASN A 92 -1.62 29.00 1.76
C ASN A 92 -1.06 30.36 1.34
N ALA A 93 -1.95 31.30 1.02
CA ALA A 93 -1.55 32.66 0.73
C ALA A 93 -0.96 33.32 1.98
N ASN A 94 -0.31 34.47 1.77
CA ASN A 94 0.39 35.25 2.80
C ASN A 94 -0.51 35.64 3.99
N ASP A 95 -1.82 35.76 3.78
CA ASP A 95 -2.82 36.05 4.81
C ASP A 95 -3.36 34.78 5.52
N GLY A 96 -2.80 33.61 5.20
CA GLY A 96 -3.20 32.30 5.69
C GLY A 96 -4.40 31.68 4.96
N THR A 97 -4.92 32.30 3.90
CA THR A 97 -6.04 31.72 3.15
C THR A 97 -5.62 30.53 2.30
N VAL A 98 -6.42 29.46 2.32
CA VAL A 98 -6.15 28.26 1.53
C VAL A 98 -6.29 28.57 0.04
N THR A 99 -5.20 28.42 -0.70
CA THR A 99 -5.17 28.65 -2.16
C THR A 99 -5.76 27.49 -2.94
N GLY A 100 -5.78 26.29 -2.34
CA GLY A 100 -6.06 25.03 -3.00
C GLY A 100 -4.91 24.53 -3.88
N ILE A 101 -3.79 25.23 -3.99
CA ILE A 101 -2.68 24.75 -4.80
C ILE A 101 -1.98 23.62 -4.06
N SER A 102 -1.85 22.47 -4.69
CA SER A 102 -1.08 21.35 -4.14
C SER A 102 -0.07 20.88 -5.18
N ILE A 103 1.20 20.83 -4.81
CA ILE A 103 2.26 20.21 -5.59
C ILE A 103 2.61 18.90 -4.90
N THR A 104 2.47 17.78 -5.59
CA THR A 104 2.79 16.45 -5.03
C THR A 104 3.62 15.64 -6.01
N ASN A 105 4.10 14.47 -5.55
CA ASN A 105 4.94 13.58 -6.35
C ASN A 105 6.17 14.32 -6.93
N ILE A 106 6.76 15.21 -6.12
CA ILE A 106 8.02 15.87 -6.46
C ILE A 106 9.08 14.76 -6.53
N GLY A 107 9.67 14.59 -7.71
CA GLY A 107 10.63 13.52 -7.98
C GLY A 107 12.06 13.80 -7.50
N PRO A 108 12.99 12.87 -7.74
CA PRO A 108 14.40 13.01 -7.37
C PRO A 108 15.09 14.10 -8.20
N GLU A 109 16.25 14.56 -7.71
CA GLU A 109 17.06 15.57 -8.37
C GLU A 109 17.48 15.12 -9.77
N GLY A 110 17.47 16.04 -10.74
CA GLY A 110 18.02 15.71 -12.06
C GLY A 110 17.67 16.72 -13.15
N LEU A 111 17.99 16.33 -14.40
CA LEU A 111 17.67 17.12 -15.59
C LEU A 111 16.16 17.33 -15.77
N THR A 112 15.35 16.45 -15.19
CA THR A 112 13.89 16.50 -15.18
C THR A 112 13.40 16.06 -13.82
N ILE A 113 12.62 16.90 -13.16
CA ILE A 113 11.94 16.59 -11.90
C ILE A 113 10.44 16.51 -12.22
N PRO A 114 9.81 15.32 -12.17
CA PRO A 114 8.37 15.21 -12.32
C PRO A 114 7.68 15.84 -11.11
N ILE A 115 6.55 16.50 -11.35
CA ILE A 115 5.63 17.01 -10.33
C ILE A 115 4.20 16.78 -10.79
N LEU A 116 3.28 16.68 -9.84
CA LEU A 116 1.85 16.81 -10.05
C LEU A 116 1.42 18.16 -9.48
N VAL A 117 0.61 18.92 -10.21
CA VAL A 117 0.00 20.16 -9.73
C VAL A 117 -1.51 19.98 -9.71
N SER A 118 -2.11 20.25 -8.56
CA SER A 118 -3.55 20.16 -8.30
C SER A 118 -4.08 21.49 -7.76
N PHE A 119 -5.37 21.72 -7.96
CA PHE A 119 -6.11 22.87 -7.44
C PHE A 119 -7.34 22.37 -6.69
N GLY A 120 -7.38 22.52 -5.36
CA GLY A 120 -8.37 21.94 -4.45
C GLY A 120 -7.83 20.69 -3.76
N ASP A 121 -8.69 19.67 -3.66
CA ASP A 121 -8.29 18.31 -3.28
C ASP A 121 -7.36 17.69 -4.35
N THR A 122 -6.36 16.97 -3.88
CA THR A 122 -5.48 16.20 -4.73
C THR A 122 -6.26 15.05 -5.37
N TYR A 123 -5.93 14.73 -6.62
CA TYR A 123 -6.54 13.63 -7.38
C TYR A 123 -8.02 13.78 -7.79
N GLU A 124 -8.60 14.98 -7.67
CA GLU A 124 -9.93 15.26 -8.23
C GLU A 124 -9.94 15.29 -9.78
N PRO A 125 -11.06 14.90 -10.44
CA PRO A 125 -12.31 14.42 -9.84
C PRO A 125 -12.22 12.93 -9.41
N ASN A 126 -12.61 12.57 -8.19
CA ASN A 126 -12.58 11.19 -7.69
C ASN A 126 -13.83 10.78 -6.86
N ASP A 127 -14.88 11.60 -6.81
CA ASP A 127 -16.13 11.37 -6.06
C ASP A 127 -16.92 10.07 -6.39
N THR A 128 -16.62 9.43 -7.52
CA THR A 128 -17.43 8.34 -8.08
C THR A 128 -16.58 7.16 -8.54
N PHE A 129 -17.19 5.98 -8.65
CA PHE A 129 -16.52 4.80 -9.21
C PHE A 129 -16.03 5.01 -10.65
N ALA A 130 -16.76 5.80 -11.44
CA ALA A 130 -16.38 6.10 -12.82
C ALA A 130 -15.15 7.01 -12.90
N SER A 131 -15.00 7.93 -11.93
CA SER A 131 -13.88 8.87 -11.83
C SER A 131 -12.77 8.40 -10.89
N ALA A 132 -12.90 7.20 -10.30
CA ALA A 132 -11.99 6.72 -9.28
C ALA A 132 -10.51 6.77 -9.70
N PHE A 133 -9.68 7.32 -8.82
CA PHE A 133 -8.26 7.53 -9.09
C PHE A 133 -7.47 6.20 -8.97
N PRO A 134 -6.67 5.81 -9.98
CA PRO A 134 -5.89 4.59 -9.90
C PRO A 134 -4.71 4.74 -8.95
N ILE A 135 -4.53 3.77 -8.04
CA ILE A 135 -3.43 3.75 -7.08
C ILE A 135 -2.57 2.50 -7.22
N ALA A 136 -1.34 2.59 -6.75
CA ALA A 136 -0.33 1.53 -6.75
C ALA A 136 -0.03 1.05 -5.32
N TYR A 137 0.45 -0.19 -5.21
CA TYR A 137 0.88 -0.75 -3.92
C TYR A 137 2.21 -0.14 -3.47
N GLY A 138 2.35 0.07 -2.16
CA GLY A 138 3.56 0.59 -1.52
C GLY A 138 3.68 2.12 -1.55
N GLU A 139 2.84 2.80 -2.33
CA GLU A 139 2.77 4.24 -2.45
C GLU A 139 1.84 4.85 -1.39
N THR A 140 2.15 6.10 -1.00
CA THR A 140 1.33 6.89 -0.07
C THR A 140 0.66 8.03 -0.83
N TYR A 141 -0.66 8.16 -0.67
CA TYR A 141 -1.48 9.19 -1.29
C TYR A 141 -1.98 10.16 -0.23
N GLU A 142 -1.61 11.42 -0.35
CA GLU A 142 -2.10 12.52 0.48
C GLU A 142 -3.29 13.20 -0.20
N SER A 143 -4.45 13.30 0.48
CA SER A 143 -5.69 13.91 -0.03
C SER A 143 -6.53 14.58 1.05
N PHE A 144 -7.56 15.29 0.62
CA PHE A 144 -8.44 16.11 1.44
C PHE A 144 -9.89 15.80 1.10
N LEU A 145 -10.73 15.56 2.11
CA LEU A 145 -12.13 15.92 1.92
C LEU A 145 -12.21 17.44 2.10
N PHE A 146 -12.15 18.18 1.01
CA PHE A 146 -11.72 19.57 0.93
C PHE A 146 -12.83 20.58 1.21
N SER A 147 -14.10 20.20 1.05
CA SER A 147 -15.23 21.11 1.20
C SER A 147 -16.48 20.44 1.79
N LEU A 148 -17.53 21.21 2.06
CA LEU A 148 -18.82 20.64 2.50
C LEU A 148 -19.50 19.76 1.43
N THR A 149 -19.17 19.96 0.16
CA THR A 149 -19.76 19.22 -0.96
C THR A 149 -18.93 18.02 -1.38
N ASP A 150 -17.64 18.07 -1.07
CA ASP A 150 -16.73 16.94 -1.20
C ASP A 150 -16.87 16.07 0.05
N THR A 151 -17.53 14.93 -0.14
CA THR A 151 -17.92 14.05 0.97
C THR A 151 -17.32 12.67 0.83
N ARG A 152 -16.58 12.42 -0.26
CA ARG A 152 -16.14 11.07 -0.60
C ARG A 152 -15.04 11.10 -1.65
N ASP A 153 -13.96 10.40 -1.38
CA ASP A 153 -12.93 10.11 -2.38
C ASP A 153 -12.93 8.64 -2.74
N VAL A 154 -12.82 8.34 -4.03
CA VAL A 154 -12.77 6.97 -4.55
C VAL A 154 -11.46 6.70 -5.26
N TYR A 155 -10.77 5.66 -4.80
CA TYR A 155 -9.58 5.11 -5.41
C TYR A 155 -9.85 3.70 -5.95
N LYS A 156 -9.08 3.27 -6.95
CA LYS A 156 -9.17 1.92 -7.51
C LYS A 156 -7.82 1.23 -7.58
N LEU A 157 -7.81 -0.06 -7.29
CA LEU A 157 -6.66 -0.93 -7.48
C LEU A 157 -7.10 -2.31 -7.96
N GLU A 158 -6.22 -3.01 -8.66
CA GLU A 158 -6.38 -4.44 -8.92
C GLU A 158 -5.88 -5.23 -7.70
N ALA A 159 -6.74 -6.07 -7.12
CA ALA A 159 -6.34 -6.98 -6.05
C ALA A 159 -6.26 -8.41 -6.57
N VAL A 160 -5.17 -9.11 -6.25
CA VAL A 160 -4.88 -10.46 -6.74
C VAL A 160 -5.50 -11.51 -5.82
N HIS A 161 -6.20 -12.49 -6.39
CA HIS A 161 -6.78 -13.62 -5.67
C HIS A 161 -5.80 -14.21 -4.64
N GLY A 162 -6.27 -14.36 -3.40
CA GLY A 162 -5.49 -14.98 -2.32
C GLY A 162 -4.38 -14.12 -1.72
N VAL A 163 -4.11 -12.91 -2.25
CA VAL A 163 -3.12 -11.98 -1.69
C VAL A 163 -3.81 -11.02 -0.73
N THR A 164 -3.47 -11.09 0.56
CA THR A 164 -4.01 -10.17 1.56
C THR A 164 -3.47 -8.76 1.33
N ILE A 165 -4.38 -7.80 1.19
CA ILE A 165 -4.06 -6.38 1.18
C ILE A 165 -4.25 -5.78 2.58
N LEU A 166 -3.33 -4.91 2.98
CA LEU A 166 -3.46 -4.03 4.13
C LEU A 166 -3.67 -2.61 3.61
N VAL A 167 -4.80 -2.01 3.97
CA VAL A 167 -5.11 -0.62 3.66
C VAL A 167 -5.01 0.16 4.96
N THR A 168 -4.28 1.27 4.93
CA THR A 168 -4.14 2.20 6.07
C THR A 168 -4.63 3.58 5.64
N LEU A 169 -5.53 4.18 6.43
CA LEU A 169 -5.89 5.59 6.37
C LEU A 169 -5.36 6.26 7.65
N ALA A 170 -4.36 7.11 7.52
CA ALA A 170 -3.71 7.81 8.62
C ALA A 170 -3.95 9.32 8.54
N ASP A 171 -3.56 10.02 9.60
CA ASP A 171 -3.59 11.49 9.70
C ASP A 171 -4.96 12.09 9.39
N ILE A 172 -6.02 11.40 9.81
CA ILE A 172 -7.37 11.94 9.71
C ILE A 172 -7.38 13.29 10.47
N PRO A 173 -7.84 14.39 9.82
CA PRO A 173 -7.78 15.71 10.43
C PRO A 173 -8.43 15.77 11.81
N PRO A 174 -7.86 16.54 12.76
CA PRO A 174 -8.37 16.62 14.12
C PRO A 174 -9.86 16.99 14.17
N ASN A 175 -10.62 16.27 15.01
CA ASN A 175 -12.06 16.44 15.17
C ASN A 175 -12.90 16.16 13.90
N LYS A 176 -12.34 15.48 12.89
CA LYS A 176 -13.10 14.93 11.78
C LYS A 176 -13.34 13.44 11.99
N ASN A 177 -14.41 12.95 11.37
CA ASN A 177 -14.77 11.54 11.42
C ASN A 177 -14.87 11.02 10.00
N TYR A 178 -13.85 10.32 9.54
CA TYR A 178 -13.83 9.69 8.21
C TYR A 178 -14.03 8.19 8.36
N ARG A 179 -14.57 7.56 7.30
CA ARG A 179 -14.70 6.10 7.18
C ARG A 179 -13.93 5.62 5.98
N LEU A 180 -13.40 4.41 6.07
CA LEU A 180 -12.76 3.71 4.98
C LEU A 180 -13.48 2.39 4.72
N SER A 181 -13.79 2.12 3.47
CA SER A 181 -14.35 0.84 3.04
C SER A 181 -13.73 0.36 1.72
N LEU A 182 -13.70 -0.96 1.56
CA LEU A 182 -13.37 -1.62 0.29
C LEU A 182 -14.67 -2.11 -0.33
N GLN A 183 -14.93 -1.73 -1.58
CA GLN A 183 -16.17 -2.02 -2.30
C GLN A 183 -15.87 -2.66 -3.66
N ALA A 184 -16.77 -3.54 -4.12
CA ALA A 184 -16.78 -4.00 -5.50
C ALA A 184 -17.35 -2.92 -6.44
N GLU A 185 -17.19 -3.07 -7.76
CA GLU A 185 -17.73 -2.14 -8.77
C GLU A 185 -19.26 -1.94 -8.64
N THR A 186 -19.97 -2.94 -8.12
CA THR A 186 -21.42 -2.90 -7.88
C THR A 186 -21.83 -2.02 -6.68
N GLY A 187 -20.87 -1.56 -5.87
CA GLY A 187 -21.09 -0.84 -4.61
C GLY A 187 -21.26 -1.76 -3.40
N GLU A 188 -21.11 -3.08 -3.59
CA GLU A 188 -21.13 -4.04 -2.50
C GLU A 188 -19.89 -3.86 -1.61
N VAL A 189 -20.11 -3.57 -0.32
CA VAL A 189 -19.03 -3.45 0.66
C VAL A 189 -18.44 -4.83 0.98
N ARG A 190 -17.14 -5.00 0.69
CA ARG A 190 -16.37 -6.22 0.97
C ARG A 190 -15.72 -6.21 2.34
N ALA A 191 -15.30 -5.02 2.78
CA ALA A 191 -14.70 -4.82 4.09
C ALA A 191 -14.85 -3.35 4.53
N ILE A 192 -14.88 -3.13 5.84
CA ILE A 192 -14.92 -1.81 6.48
C ILE A 192 -13.71 -1.73 7.40
N ALA A 193 -13.05 -0.57 7.42
CA ALA A 193 -11.89 -0.36 8.25
C ALA A 193 -12.26 -0.20 9.73
N GLU A 194 -11.35 -0.62 10.60
CA GLU A 194 -11.46 -0.47 12.05
C GLU A 194 -10.42 0.52 12.56
N ASN A 195 -10.67 1.13 13.73
CA ASN A 195 -9.70 2.02 14.37
C ASN A 195 -8.42 1.27 14.71
N ALA A 196 -7.28 1.83 14.32
CA ALA A 196 -5.95 1.31 14.58
C ALA A 196 -5.13 2.34 15.37
N THR A 197 -4.90 2.02 16.65
CA THR A 197 -4.26 2.94 17.61
C THR A 197 -2.80 3.24 17.28
N ASP A 198 -2.10 2.32 16.61
CA ASP A 198 -0.68 2.44 16.29
C ASP A 198 -0.39 3.41 15.13
N VAL A 199 -1.40 3.69 14.31
CA VAL A 199 -1.32 4.66 13.19
C VAL A 199 -2.20 5.89 13.41
N ALA A 200 -2.84 6.00 14.59
CA ALA A 200 -3.82 7.04 14.90
C ALA A 200 -4.85 7.25 13.76
N GLY A 201 -5.39 6.15 13.23
CA GLY A 201 -6.23 6.17 12.03
C GLY A 201 -7.04 4.89 11.87
N LEU A 202 -7.32 4.50 10.62
CA LEU A 202 -8.10 3.31 10.27
C LEU A 202 -7.25 2.28 9.53
N ARG A 203 -7.56 1.00 9.74
CA ARG A 203 -6.99 -0.11 8.96
C ARG A 203 -8.03 -1.11 8.50
N LEU A 204 -7.79 -1.66 7.32
CA LEU A 204 -8.61 -2.72 6.72
C LEU A 204 -7.68 -3.80 6.18
N LEU A 205 -8.01 -5.05 6.50
CA LEU A 205 -7.38 -6.24 5.93
C LEU A 205 -8.40 -6.97 5.07
N TYR A 206 -8.01 -7.32 3.85
CA TYR A 206 -8.88 -8.07 2.95
C TYR A 206 -8.07 -9.03 2.08
N GLN A 207 -8.58 -10.25 1.94
CA GLN A 207 -8.02 -11.25 1.01
C GLN A 207 -9.09 -11.53 -0.05
N PRO A 208 -8.86 -11.13 -1.31
CA PRO A 208 -9.87 -11.25 -2.36
C PRO A 208 -10.05 -12.72 -2.78
N SER A 209 -11.30 -13.11 -3.04
CA SER A 209 -11.67 -14.45 -3.53
C SER A 209 -11.53 -14.62 -5.05
N THR A 210 -11.30 -13.52 -5.77
CA THR A 210 -11.04 -13.48 -7.22
C THR A 210 -10.10 -12.32 -7.51
N THR A 211 -9.29 -12.43 -8.58
CA THR A 211 -8.52 -11.27 -9.07
C THR A 211 -9.47 -10.31 -9.78
N GLU A 212 -9.65 -9.12 -9.22
CA GLU A 212 -10.54 -8.09 -9.76
C GLU A 212 -10.14 -6.69 -9.29
N ILE A 213 -10.79 -5.68 -9.88
CA ILE A 213 -10.65 -4.28 -9.45
C ILE A 213 -11.56 -4.03 -8.25
N PHE A 214 -10.99 -3.53 -7.16
CA PHE A 214 -11.74 -3.02 -6.02
C PHE A 214 -11.60 -1.51 -5.90
N TYR A 215 -12.57 -0.93 -5.20
CA TYR A 215 -12.68 0.49 -4.93
C TYR A 215 -12.46 0.75 -3.45
N LEU A 216 -11.46 1.55 -3.13
CA LEU A 216 -11.31 2.11 -1.79
C LEU A 216 -12.08 3.41 -1.73
N VAL A 217 -12.87 3.54 -0.68
CA VAL A 217 -13.80 4.64 -0.49
C VAL A 217 -13.52 5.27 0.85
N VAL A 218 -12.99 6.49 0.82
CA VAL A 218 -12.86 7.36 1.99
C VAL A 218 -14.09 8.25 2.00
N GLU A 219 -14.86 8.24 3.08
CA GLU A 219 -16.10 9.02 3.20
C GLU A 219 -16.08 9.90 4.45
N SER A 220 -16.63 11.10 4.34
CA SER A 220 -16.93 11.92 5.52
C SER A 220 -18.16 11.38 6.24
N ASP A 221 -17.97 11.03 7.51
CA ASP A 221 -19.03 10.81 8.50
C ASP A 221 -19.07 11.98 9.51
N GLY A 222 -18.38 13.09 9.19
CA GLY A 222 -18.28 14.27 10.02
C GLY A 222 -17.20 15.25 9.58
N GLY A 223 -17.62 16.29 8.86
CA GLY A 223 -16.79 17.45 8.52
C GLY A 223 -15.83 17.25 7.35
N PHE A 224 -15.08 18.30 7.04
CA PHE A 224 -14.10 18.37 5.96
C PHE A 224 -12.89 19.17 6.46
N SER A 225 -11.75 19.09 5.78
CA SER A 225 -10.58 19.92 6.04
C SER A 225 -9.93 20.31 4.71
N SER A 226 -9.77 21.61 4.48
CA SER A 226 -9.06 22.13 3.31
C SER A 226 -7.58 22.41 3.60
N THR A 227 -7.14 22.20 4.85
CA THR A 227 -5.77 22.46 5.32
C THR A 227 -5.08 21.17 5.75
N ASP A 228 -5.76 20.31 6.51
CA ASP A 228 -5.15 19.06 6.96
C ASP A 228 -5.55 17.94 5.99
N SER A 229 -4.56 17.27 5.42
CA SER A 229 -4.76 16.10 4.56
C SER A 229 -4.83 14.81 5.37
N TYR A 230 -5.56 13.82 4.88
CA TYR A 230 -5.35 12.43 5.28
C TYR A 230 -4.29 11.75 4.40
N ARG A 231 -3.77 10.60 4.85
CA ARG A 231 -2.88 9.74 4.06
C ARG A 231 -3.44 8.34 3.87
N LEU A 232 -3.57 7.92 2.61
CA LEU A 232 -3.98 6.58 2.21
C LEU A 232 -2.78 5.78 1.70
N ARG A 233 -2.62 4.54 2.19
CA ARG A 233 -1.59 3.61 1.71
C ARG A 233 -2.16 2.20 1.60
N VAL A 234 -1.74 1.49 0.56
CA VAL A 234 -2.09 0.07 0.36
C VAL A 234 -0.83 -0.74 0.21
N ASP A 235 -0.66 -1.73 1.06
CA ASP A 235 0.44 -2.70 0.98
C ASP A 235 -0.11 -4.10 0.69
N GLN A 236 0.63 -4.86 -0.11
CA GLN A 236 0.43 -6.30 -0.14
C GLN A 236 1.15 -6.90 1.05
N LEU A 237 0.40 -7.55 1.95
CA LEU A 237 1.05 -8.37 2.95
C LEU A 237 1.64 -9.56 2.24
N GLN A 238 2.97 -9.67 2.29
CA GLN A 238 3.68 -10.78 1.71
C GLN A 238 3.16 -12.06 2.37
N ALA A 239 2.36 -12.82 1.61
CA ALA A 239 2.00 -14.17 1.99
C ALA A 239 3.31 -14.96 2.11
N GLU A 240 3.50 -15.66 3.23
CA GLU A 240 4.45 -16.77 3.27
C GLU A 240 4.26 -17.61 1.99
N PRO A 241 5.34 -17.99 1.28
CA PRO A 241 5.21 -18.72 0.02
C PRO A 241 4.19 -19.84 0.17
N PHE A 242 3.21 -19.91 -0.73
CA PHE A 242 2.20 -20.97 -0.69
C PHE A 242 2.94 -22.31 -0.72
N ALA A 243 2.88 -23.05 0.38
CA ALA A 243 3.67 -24.26 0.58
C ALA A 243 2.95 -25.24 1.49
N LEU A 244 3.25 -26.53 1.30
CA LEU A 244 2.97 -27.57 2.28
C LEU A 244 4.09 -27.53 3.33
N THR A 245 3.79 -27.00 4.51
CA THR A 245 4.76 -26.76 5.58
C THR A 245 4.93 -27.96 6.51
N GLU A 246 3.91 -28.80 6.63
CA GLU A 246 3.95 -30.03 7.41
C GLU A 246 3.20 -31.15 6.68
N MET A 247 3.79 -32.34 6.64
CA MET A 247 3.14 -33.55 6.13
C MET A 247 3.45 -34.72 7.06
N ARG A 248 2.40 -35.36 7.60
CA ARG A 248 2.49 -36.53 8.47
C ARG A 248 1.62 -37.65 7.96
N VAL A 249 2.23 -38.80 7.68
CA VAL A 249 1.55 -40.00 7.22
C VAL A 249 1.70 -41.09 8.28
N TYR A 250 0.58 -41.47 8.91
CA TYR A 250 0.59 -42.43 10.01
C TYR A 250 -0.71 -43.22 10.13
N PRO A 251 -0.66 -44.50 10.54
CA PRO A 251 0.56 -45.29 10.71
C PRO A 251 1.24 -45.57 9.36
N ASN A 252 2.57 -45.67 9.38
CA ASN A 252 3.38 -46.08 8.25
C ASN A 252 4.54 -46.94 8.78
N PRO A 253 4.51 -48.28 8.61
CA PRO A 253 3.59 -49.05 7.77
C PRO A 253 2.17 -49.18 8.35
N LEU A 254 1.18 -49.37 7.47
CA LEU A 254 -0.17 -49.85 7.82
C LEU A 254 -0.12 -51.35 8.12
N ARG A 255 -0.40 -51.76 9.35
CA ARG A 255 -0.27 -53.15 9.83
C ARG A 255 -1.60 -53.89 9.93
N SER A 256 -1.54 -55.23 9.98
CA SER A 256 -2.67 -56.10 10.31
C SER A 256 -3.30 -55.69 11.66
N GLY A 257 -4.58 -55.31 11.65
CA GLY A 257 -5.30 -54.77 12.82
C GLY A 257 -5.44 -53.25 12.86
N GLU A 258 -4.78 -52.53 11.94
CA GLU A 258 -5.00 -51.10 11.70
C GLU A 258 -5.87 -50.92 10.44
N ASP A 259 -6.86 -50.03 10.50
CA ASP A 259 -7.86 -49.90 9.44
C ASP A 259 -7.70 -48.64 8.58
N VAL A 260 -6.87 -47.68 8.97
CA VAL A 260 -6.80 -46.34 8.35
C VAL A 260 -5.38 -45.77 8.44
N VAL A 261 -4.87 -45.26 7.31
CA VAL A 261 -3.73 -44.33 7.21
C VAL A 261 -4.28 -42.91 7.17
N THR A 262 -3.77 -42.06 8.05
CA THR A 262 -4.04 -40.63 8.08
C THR A 262 -2.93 -39.87 7.36
N PHE A 263 -3.31 -39.00 6.42
CA PHE A 263 -2.43 -38.04 5.77
C PHE A 263 -2.79 -36.65 6.30
N ALA A 264 -2.12 -36.21 7.36
CA ALA A 264 -2.30 -34.88 7.93
C ALA A 264 -1.34 -33.89 7.29
N TYR A 265 -1.87 -32.75 6.83
CA TYR A 265 -1.09 -31.70 6.19
C TYR A 265 -1.36 -30.34 6.82
N ARG A 266 -0.37 -29.44 6.68
CA ARG A 266 -0.48 -28.02 6.98
C ARG A 266 0.05 -27.21 5.81
N LEU A 267 -0.68 -26.15 5.45
CA LEU A 267 -0.28 -25.14 4.49
C LEU A 267 0.42 -23.98 5.22
N SER A 268 1.10 -23.10 4.51
CA SER A 268 1.63 -21.84 5.05
C SER A 268 0.54 -21.07 5.83
N ALA A 269 0.94 -20.39 6.91
CA ALA A 269 0.00 -19.74 7.82
C ALA A 269 -0.91 -18.72 7.10
N SER A 270 -2.18 -18.70 7.48
CA SER A 270 -3.21 -17.82 6.91
C SER A 270 -3.54 -18.05 5.42
N GLN A 271 -3.09 -19.16 4.82
CA GLN A 271 -3.43 -19.51 3.44
C GLN A 271 -4.66 -20.43 3.35
N VAL A 272 -5.40 -20.26 2.26
CA VAL A 272 -6.50 -21.14 1.83
C VAL A 272 -6.11 -21.71 0.46
N ALA A 273 -6.32 -23.01 0.27
CA ALA A 273 -6.17 -23.67 -1.02
C ALA A 273 -7.54 -23.85 -1.69
N ASP A 274 -7.60 -23.61 -3.00
CA ASP A 274 -8.77 -23.90 -3.83
C ASP A 274 -9.11 -25.39 -3.73
N ASN A 275 -8.09 -26.23 -3.80
CA ASN A 275 -8.22 -27.66 -3.52
C ASN A 275 -6.93 -28.28 -2.98
N VAL A 276 -7.12 -29.41 -2.30
CA VAL A 276 -6.06 -30.36 -1.94
C VAL A 276 -6.45 -31.74 -2.44
N ASN A 277 -5.53 -32.40 -3.14
CA ASN A 277 -5.71 -33.73 -3.72
C ASN A 277 -4.74 -34.72 -3.07
N LEU A 278 -5.27 -35.87 -2.65
CA LEU A 278 -4.48 -37.05 -2.30
C LEU A 278 -4.56 -38.03 -3.47
N GLU A 279 -3.41 -38.52 -3.92
CA GLU A 279 -3.29 -39.59 -4.90
C GLU A 279 -2.33 -40.66 -4.39
N ILE A 280 -2.66 -41.93 -4.62
CA ILE A 280 -1.85 -43.07 -4.22
C ILE A 280 -1.61 -43.95 -5.43
N PHE A 281 -0.35 -44.34 -5.61
CA PHE A 281 0.16 -45.07 -6.75
C PHE A 281 0.87 -46.35 -6.30
N VAL A 282 0.83 -47.37 -7.15
CA VAL A 282 1.78 -48.49 -7.07
C VAL A 282 3.18 -48.05 -7.56
N PRO A 283 4.26 -48.79 -7.25
CA PRO A 283 5.62 -48.41 -7.65
C PRO A 283 5.84 -48.29 -9.16
N THR A 284 4.97 -48.90 -9.97
CA THR A 284 4.97 -48.77 -11.44
C THR A 284 4.43 -47.42 -11.93
N GLY A 285 3.79 -46.64 -11.05
CA GLY A 285 3.20 -45.33 -11.35
C GLY A 285 1.69 -45.37 -11.61
N ASP A 286 1.06 -46.54 -11.57
CA ASP A 286 -0.39 -46.64 -11.78
C ASP A 286 -1.17 -46.12 -10.57
N LEU A 287 -2.15 -45.25 -10.81
CA LEU A 287 -3.03 -44.68 -9.78
C LEU A 287 -3.99 -45.75 -9.25
N VAL A 288 -4.03 -45.92 -7.92
CA VAL A 288 -4.94 -46.88 -7.25
C VAL A 288 -6.03 -46.21 -6.42
N TYR A 289 -5.79 -44.97 -5.98
CA TYR A 289 -6.74 -44.20 -5.18
C TYR A 289 -6.50 -42.70 -5.35
N SER A 290 -7.59 -41.93 -5.36
CA SER A 290 -7.55 -40.47 -5.31
C SER A 290 -8.75 -39.92 -4.54
N GLU A 291 -8.54 -38.83 -3.80
CA GLU A 291 -9.56 -38.05 -3.10
C GLU A 291 -9.19 -36.56 -3.19
N THR A 292 -10.15 -35.71 -3.60
CA THR A 292 -9.98 -34.26 -3.69
C THR A 292 -10.89 -33.55 -2.69
N ARG A 293 -10.39 -32.49 -2.06
CA ARG A 293 -11.15 -31.59 -1.19
C ARG A 293 -11.01 -30.17 -1.69
N GLU A 294 -12.13 -29.45 -1.74
CA GLU A 294 -12.21 -28.07 -2.20
C GLU A 294 -12.25 -27.09 -1.01
N ASN A 295 -11.85 -25.84 -1.22
CA ASN A 295 -11.92 -24.72 -0.29
C ASN A 295 -11.33 -25.05 1.09
N VAL A 296 -10.06 -25.47 1.08
CA VAL A 296 -9.41 -26.02 2.27
C VAL A 296 -8.63 -24.92 3.00
N ALA A 297 -8.92 -24.75 4.29
CA ALA A 297 -8.18 -23.87 5.18
C ALA A 297 -6.74 -24.37 5.44
N ALA A 298 -5.98 -23.63 6.25
CA ALA A 298 -4.55 -23.85 6.48
C ALA A 298 -4.12 -25.25 6.97
N GLN A 299 -5.05 -26.12 7.42
CA GLN A 299 -4.72 -27.50 7.82
C GLN A 299 -5.86 -28.47 7.52
N GLY A 300 -5.51 -29.73 7.28
CA GLY A 300 -6.49 -30.79 7.01
C GLY A 300 -5.91 -32.19 7.10
N LYS A 301 -6.76 -33.19 6.85
CA LYS A 301 -6.35 -34.59 6.81
C LYS A 301 -7.16 -35.42 5.82
N PHE A 302 -6.54 -36.42 5.20
CA PHE A 302 -7.22 -37.52 4.51
C PHE A 302 -7.15 -38.79 5.33
N GLU A 303 -8.16 -39.65 5.22
CA GLU A 303 -8.22 -40.95 5.89
C GLU A 303 -8.44 -42.04 4.84
N TRP A 304 -7.46 -42.95 4.72
CA TRP A 304 -7.45 -43.97 3.68
C TRP A 304 -7.31 -45.38 4.24
N ARG A 305 -8.16 -46.31 3.82
CA ARG A 305 -8.26 -47.67 4.38
C ARG A 305 -7.33 -48.70 3.74
N GLY A 306 -6.34 -48.29 2.96
CA GLY A 306 -5.50 -49.22 2.21
C GLY A 306 -6.26 -49.96 1.09
N THR A 307 -7.24 -49.30 0.48
CA THR A 307 -8.10 -49.85 -0.57
C THR A 307 -8.00 -49.05 -1.87
N THR A 308 -8.35 -49.68 -2.99
CA THR A 308 -8.61 -48.97 -4.24
C THR A 308 -9.81 -48.03 -4.10
N HIS A 309 -10.03 -47.16 -5.10
CA HIS A 309 -11.24 -46.34 -5.19
C HIS A 309 -12.54 -47.18 -5.21
N SER A 310 -12.48 -48.42 -5.71
CA SER A 310 -13.60 -49.39 -5.67
C SER A 310 -13.73 -50.18 -4.35
N GLY A 311 -12.96 -49.82 -3.32
CA GLY A 311 -12.99 -50.47 -2.00
C GLY A 311 -12.26 -51.81 -1.93
N ARG A 312 -11.51 -52.21 -2.96
CA ARG A 312 -10.76 -53.49 -2.94
C ARG A 312 -9.49 -53.34 -2.09
N PRO A 313 -9.22 -54.26 -1.14
CA PRO A 313 -8.00 -54.19 -0.34
C PRO A 313 -6.74 -54.33 -1.20
N LEU A 314 -5.76 -53.47 -0.97
CA LEU A 314 -4.47 -53.55 -1.65
C LEU A 314 -3.54 -54.59 -1.02
N ALA A 315 -2.60 -55.12 -1.80
CA ALA A 315 -1.63 -56.13 -1.34
C ALA A 315 -0.56 -55.52 -0.42
N SER A 316 0.15 -56.34 0.33
CA SER A 316 1.35 -55.90 1.06
C SER A 316 2.41 -55.42 0.08
N GLY A 317 3.07 -54.31 0.41
CA GLY A 317 4.04 -53.67 -0.47
C GLY A 317 4.25 -52.20 -0.18
N ILE A 318 5.10 -51.58 -1.00
CA ILE A 318 5.38 -50.14 -0.97
C ILE A 318 4.44 -49.44 -1.95
N TYR A 319 3.89 -48.32 -1.54
CA TYR A 319 3.07 -47.43 -2.37
C TYR A 319 3.68 -46.02 -2.31
N VAL A 320 3.48 -45.26 -3.38
CA VAL A 320 3.86 -43.85 -3.46
C VAL A 320 2.60 -43.04 -3.29
N TYR A 321 2.65 -41.98 -2.48
CA TYR A 321 1.55 -41.02 -2.38
C TYR A 321 2.02 -39.66 -2.88
N ARG A 322 1.07 -38.89 -3.40
CA ARG A 322 1.23 -37.48 -3.73
C ARG A 322 0.10 -36.71 -3.06
N VAL A 323 0.46 -35.70 -2.26
CA VAL A 323 -0.48 -34.69 -1.78
C VAL A 323 -0.17 -33.40 -2.51
N SER A 324 -1.13 -32.83 -3.22
CA SER A 324 -0.97 -31.56 -3.93
C SER A 324 -2.01 -30.54 -3.50
N ALA A 325 -1.61 -29.29 -3.31
CA ALA A 325 -2.50 -28.17 -3.01
C ALA A 325 -2.38 -27.12 -4.11
N ARG A 326 -3.51 -26.54 -4.53
CA ARG A 326 -3.58 -25.48 -5.54
C ARG A 326 -4.19 -24.20 -4.94
N GLN A 327 -3.62 -23.05 -5.28
CA GLN A 327 -4.14 -21.72 -4.97
C GLN A 327 -3.92 -20.83 -6.20
N ALA A 328 -4.99 -20.41 -6.87
CA ALA A 328 -4.92 -19.80 -8.20
C ALA A 328 -4.05 -20.65 -9.16
N ASP A 329 -3.00 -20.04 -9.72
CA ASP A 329 -2.04 -20.67 -10.62
C ASP A 329 -0.90 -21.39 -9.89
N LEU A 330 -0.82 -21.26 -8.55
CA LEU A 330 0.22 -21.89 -7.75
C LEU A 330 -0.16 -23.35 -7.44
N LEU A 331 0.78 -24.26 -7.67
CA LEU A 331 0.68 -25.67 -7.32
C LEU A 331 1.86 -26.07 -6.45
N VAL A 332 1.58 -26.58 -5.26
CA VAL A 332 2.58 -27.24 -4.41
C VAL A 332 2.24 -28.69 -4.18
N GLN A 333 3.25 -29.52 -4.01
CA GLN A 333 3.07 -30.94 -3.82
C GLN A 333 4.15 -31.55 -2.93
N GLU A 334 3.75 -32.57 -2.18
CA GLU A 334 4.63 -33.46 -1.41
C GLU A 334 4.45 -34.88 -1.92
N ILE A 335 5.56 -35.60 -2.10
CA ILE A 335 5.57 -36.97 -2.58
C ILE A 335 6.35 -37.81 -1.58
N GLY A 336 5.69 -38.83 -1.04
CA GLY A 336 6.31 -39.74 -0.10
C GLY A 336 5.99 -41.20 -0.39
N LYS A 337 6.48 -42.06 0.50
CA LYS A 337 6.29 -43.51 0.42
C LYS A 337 5.59 -44.01 1.66
N LEU A 338 4.70 -44.97 1.47
CA LEU A 338 4.06 -45.69 2.57
C LEU A 338 4.12 -47.19 2.30
N SER A 339 4.07 -47.98 3.37
CA SER A 339 4.10 -49.44 3.26
C SER A 339 2.86 -50.06 3.88
N ILE A 340 2.35 -51.14 3.27
CA ILE A 340 1.28 -51.97 3.81
C ILE A 340 1.85 -53.35 4.18
N LEU A 341 1.63 -53.80 5.41
CA LEU A 341 2.05 -55.10 5.95
C LEU A 341 0.81 -55.84 6.49
N LYS A 342 0.33 -56.85 5.77
CA LYS A 342 -0.89 -57.60 6.13
C LYS A 342 -0.56 -58.93 6.78
#